data_AF-A0A401P4J6-F1
#
_entry.id   AF-A0A401P4J6-F1
#
_cell.length_a   1.000
_cell.length_b   1.000
_cell.length_c   1.000
_cell.angle_alpha   90.00
_cell.angle_beta   90.00
_cell.angle_gamma   90.00
#
_symmetry.space_group_name_H-M   'P 1'
#
loop_
_entity.id
_entity.type
_entity.pdbx_description
1 polymer ?
#
loop_
_entity_poly.entity_id
_entity_poly.type
_entity_poly.pdbx_seq_one_letter_code
_entity_poly.pdbx_strand_id
1 'polypeptide(L)'
;GLFPASYIHLKAVVVSNRGQYETVVPVEDSIVTEVTATLQEWAMLWKQLYVKHKVDLFYKLRYVMNELIDLRRQLLSGHLTQDQIRDVKRHITVRLDWGNEQMGMDLVPRKDFETVDPEQLSVADLYKLHLSSRHSIQQSTAQTDTMRHRHGDTCRMPVPHHLLLNMKSFTYHTIGEDTDIFFSLYDMREGRQIR
;
A
#
# COMPACT_ATOMS: atom_id res chain seq x y z
N GLY A 1 37.50 -6.87 -4.68
CA GLY A 1 38.84 -6.72 -4.06
C GLY A 1 38.97 -7.68 -2.89
N LEU A 2 40.19 -7.97 -2.44
CA LEU A 2 40.42 -8.76 -1.22
C LEU A 2 40.13 -7.90 0.02
N PHE A 3 39.59 -8.51 1.07
CA PHE A 3 39.30 -7.85 2.34
C PHE A 3 39.63 -8.78 3.53
N PRO A 4 40.02 -8.24 4.70
CA PRO A 4 40.23 -9.04 5.90
C PRO A 4 38.91 -9.67 6.38
N ALA A 5 38.93 -10.97 6.64
CA ALA A 5 37.76 -11.69 7.16
C ALA A 5 37.26 -11.13 8.50
N SER A 6 38.17 -10.59 9.33
CA SER A 6 37.85 -9.98 10.62
C SER A 6 36.96 -8.73 10.53
N TYR A 7 36.83 -8.11 9.35
CA TYR A 7 36.03 -6.89 9.16
C TYR A 7 34.64 -7.18 8.58
N ILE A 8 34.34 -8.44 8.25
CA ILE A 8 33.09 -8.82 7.61
C ILE A 8 32.31 -9.75 8.53
N HIS A 9 31.07 -9.37 8.82
CA HIS A 9 30.11 -10.26 9.46
C HIS A 9 29.25 -10.92 8.38
N LEU A 10 29.25 -12.25 8.35
CA LEU A 10 28.39 -13.00 7.43
C LEU A 10 26.94 -12.90 7.88
N LYS A 11 26.05 -12.62 6.94
CA LYS A 11 24.60 -12.54 7.17
C LYS A 11 23.89 -13.65 6.42
N ALA A 12 22.83 -14.19 7.04
CA ALA A 12 22.01 -15.24 6.43
C ALA A 12 21.27 -14.72 5.18
N VAL A 13 21.41 -15.45 4.08
CA VAL A 13 20.79 -15.16 2.79
C VAL A 13 20.33 -16.45 2.11
N VAL A 14 19.27 -16.35 1.32
CA VAL A 14 18.83 -17.39 0.39
C VAL A 14 19.43 -17.08 -0.97
N VAL A 15 20.09 -18.06 -1.57
CA VAL A 15 20.70 -17.94 -2.89
C VAL A 15 19.96 -18.84 -3.86
N SER A 16 19.38 -18.26 -4.92
CA SER A 16 18.78 -18.99 -6.04
C SER A 16 19.56 -18.75 -7.33
N ASN A 17 19.35 -19.63 -8.33
CA ASN A 17 19.97 -19.52 -9.67
C ASN A 17 21.51 -19.40 -9.68
N ARG A 18 22.20 -20.17 -8.82
CA ARG A 18 23.67 -20.16 -8.72
C ARG A 18 24.33 -20.23 -10.09
N GLY A 19 25.23 -19.28 -10.38
CA GLY A 19 25.86 -19.12 -11.69
C GLY A 19 25.79 -17.67 -12.16
N GLN A 20 25.65 -17.47 -13.47
CA GLN A 20 25.67 -16.14 -14.09
C GLN A 20 24.46 -15.25 -13.74
N TYR A 21 23.38 -15.84 -13.21
CA TYR A 21 22.14 -15.16 -12.85
C TYR A 21 21.79 -15.38 -11.37
N GLU A 22 22.80 -15.42 -10.52
CA GLU A 22 22.64 -15.64 -9.08
C GLU A 22 21.81 -14.53 -8.42
N THR A 23 20.73 -14.93 -7.74
CA THR A 23 19.90 -14.02 -6.97
C THR A 23 20.10 -14.28 -5.49
N VAL A 24 20.51 -13.24 -4.76
CA VAL A 24 20.75 -13.29 -3.31
C VAL A 24 19.67 -12.49 -2.60
N VAL A 25 18.84 -13.16 -1.81
CA VAL A 25 17.75 -12.54 -1.07
C VAL A 25 18.02 -12.69 0.44
N PRO A 26 17.94 -11.61 1.24
CA PRO A 26 18.01 -11.72 2.70
C PRO A 26 16.93 -12.64 3.25
N VAL A 27 17.26 -13.40 4.31
CA VAL A 27 16.26 -14.21 5.05
C VAL A 27 15.32 -13.33 5.89
N GLU A 28 15.70 -12.08 6.11
CA GLU A 28 14.89 -11.10 6.83
C GLU A 28 13.59 -10.78 6.10
N ASP A 29 12.60 -10.37 6.88
CA ASP A 29 11.32 -9.88 6.39
C ASP A 29 11.48 -8.81 5.30
N SER A 30 10.72 -8.91 4.21
CA SER A 30 10.91 -8.03 3.05
C SER A 30 10.74 -6.55 3.43
N ILE A 31 9.83 -6.25 4.36
CA ILE A 31 9.56 -4.89 4.84
C ILE A 31 10.80 -4.27 5.52
N VAL A 32 11.66 -5.08 6.13
CA VAL A 32 12.92 -4.61 6.74
C VAL A 32 13.91 -4.16 5.66
N THR A 33 13.98 -4.91 4.56
CA THR A 33 14.83 -4.57 3.41
C THR A 33 14.29 -3.35 2.68
N GLU A 34 12.97 -3.27 2.52
CA GLU A 34 12.27 -2.12 1.93
C GLU A 34 12.56 -0.84 2.71
N VAL A 35 12.38 -0.82 4.04
CA VAL A 35 12.71 0.34 4.87
C VAL A 35 14.16 0.79 4.66
N THR A 36 15.08 -0.17 4.55
CA THR A 36 16.50 0.14 4.36
C THR A 36 16.75 0.83 3.01
N ALA A 37 16.17 0.31 1.93
CA ALA A 37 16.30 0.88 0.59
C ALA A 37 15.64 2.26 0.50
N THR A 38 14.39 2.38 0.97
CA THR A 38 13.65 3.64 0.92
C THR A 38 14.33 4.74 1.74
N LEU A 39 14.89 4.43 2.91
CA LEU A 39 15.66 5.41 3.69
C LEU A 39 16.92 5.90 2.95
N GLN A 40 17.58 5.05 2.16
CA GLN A 40 18.74 5.46 1.35
C GLN A 40 18.33 6.41 0.23
N GLU A 41 17.22 6.12 -0.45
CA GLU A 41 16.65 6.98 -1.49
C GLU A 41 16.21 8.32 -0.90
N TRP A 42 15.46 8.30 0.20
CA TRP A 42 15.04 9.50 0.91
C TRP A 42 16.21 10.30 1.46
N ALA A 43 17.31 9.68 1.89
CA ALA A 43 18.47 10.41 2.38
C ALA A 43 19.07 11.35 1.32
N MET A 44 19.02 10.95 0.04
CA MET A 44 19.44 11.82 -1.07
C MET A 44 18.46 12.98 -1.25
N LEU A 45 17.16 12.69 -1.31
CA LEU A 45 16.12 13.70 -1.53
C LEU A 45 15.98 14.66 -0.34
N TRP A 46 16.15 14.17 0.89
CA TRP A 46 16.14 14.94 2.13
C TRP A 46 17.20 16.03 2.13
N LYS A 47 18.44 15.71 1.70
CA LYS A 47 19.50 16.70 1.53
C LYS A 47 19.11 17.78 0.50
N GLN A 48 18.40 17.39 -0.56
CA GLN A 48 17.90 18.35 -1.56
C GLN A 48 16.83 19.29 -0.99
N LEU A 49 16.03 18.86 -0.02
CA LEU A 49 15.07 19.75 0.65
C LEU A 49 15.77 20.91 1.37
N TYR A 50 16.92 20.63 2.01
CA TYR A 50 17.72 21.66 2.65
C TYR A 50 18.24 22.68 1.63
N VAL A 51 18.85 22.20 0.54
CA VAL A 51 19.37 23.05 -0.54
C VAL A 51 18.28 23.91 -1.19
N LYS A 52 17.07 23.35 -1.33
CA LYS A 52 15.91 24.05 -1.90
C LYS A 52 15.12 24.89 -0.88
N HIS A 53 15.64 25.07 0.33
CA HIS A 53 15.01 25.83 1.42
C HIS A 53 13.59 25.34 1.80
N LYS A 54 13.27 24.05 1.60
CA LYS A 54 12.02 23.42 2.05
C LYS A 54 12.15 22.94 3.50
N VAL A 55 12.32 23.88 4.43
CA VAL A 55 12.73 23.61 5.82
C VAL A 55 11.70 22.77 6.59
N ASP A 56 10.40 23.03 6.43
CA ASP A 56 9.36 22.29 7.15
C ASP A 56 9.35 20.81 6.76
N LEU A 57 9.39 20.54 5.45
CA LEU A 57 9.41 19.18 4.94
C LEU A 57 10.73 18.46 5.30
N PHE A 58 11.85 19.20 5.34
CA PHE A 58 13.14 18.66 5.79
C PHE A 58 13.06 18.10 7.22
N TYR A 59 12.47 18.85 8.16
CA TYR A 59 12.34 18.38 9.54
C TYR A 59 11.28 17.29 9.71
N LYS A 60 10.13 17.41 9.02
CA LYS A 60 9.09 16.37 9.04
C LYS A 60 9.63 15.04 8.48
N LEU A 61 10.35 15.07 7.37
CA LEU A 61 10.94 13.88 6.77
C LEU A 61 12.02 13.28 7.68
N ARG A 62 12.90 14.09 8.29
CA ARG A 62 13.88 13.62 9.27
C ARG A 62 13.21 12.87 10.42
N TYR A 63 12.11 13.41 10.93
CA TYR A 63 11.35 12.77 12.00
C TYR A 63 10.81 11.40 11.56
N VAL A 64 10.16 11.32 10.39
CA VAL A 64 9.64 10.06 9.85
C VAL A 64 10.75 9.04 9.55
N MET A 65 11.90 9.49 9.05
CA MET A 65 13.06 8.64 8.84
C MET A 65 13.55 8.00 10.15
N ASN A 66 13.63 8.78 11.24
CA ASN A 66 14.01 8.26 12.55
C ASN A 66 12.98 7.26 13.09
N GLU A 67 11.68 7.55 12.95
CA GLU A 67 10.62 6.61 13.34
C GLU A 67 10.73 5.30 12.56
N LEU A 68 11.00 5.34 11.26
CA LEU A 68 11.21 4.13 10.45
C LEU A 68 12.44 3.34 10.91
N ILE A 69 13.53 4.00 11.30
CA ILE A 69 14.72 3.35 11.87
C ILE A 69 14.36 2.64 13.17
N ASP A 70 13.58 3.28 14.04
CA ASP A 70 13.14 2.70 15.31
C ASP A 70 12.18 1.52 15.11
N LEU A 71 11.19 1.65 14.22
CA LEU A 71 10.25 0.56 13.89
C LEU A 71 10.99 -0.64 13.27
N ARG A 72 11.96 -0.39 12.37
CA ARG A 72 12.81 -1.44 11.82
C ARG A 72 13.63 -2.15 12.91
N ARG A 73 14.18 -1.39 13.87
CA ARG A 73 14.89 -1.97 15.02
C ARG A 73 13.97 -2.86 15.86
N GLN A 74 12.70 -2.47 16.05
CA GLN A 74 11.72 -3.30 16.77
C GLN A 74 11.47 -4.64 16.06
N LEU A 75 11.25 -4.63 14.74
CA LEU A 75 11.08 -5.87 13.95
C LEU A 75 12.29 -6.80 14.08
N LEU A 76 13.50 -6.23 13.98
CA LEU A 76 14.75 -6.98 14.09
C LEU A 76 15.05 -7.47 15.52
N SER A 77 14.35 -6.97 16.54
CA SER A 77 14.58 -7.41 17.92
C SER A 77 14.17 -8.86 18.15
N GLY A 78 13.20 -9.40 17.40
CA GLY A 78 12.76 -10.79 17.49
C GLY A 78 11.92 -11.18 18.72
N HIS A 79 11.57 -10.23 19.60
CA HIS A 79 10.82 -10.50 20.84
C HIS A 79 9.35 -10.06 20.80
N LEU A 80 8.79 -9.85 19.61
CA LEU A 80 7.42 -9.36 19.41
C LEU A 80 6.44 -10.51 19.16
N THR A 81 5.21 -10.37 19.66
CA THR A 81 4.11 -11.26 19.30
C THR A 81 3.65 -11.02 17.86
N GLN A 82 2.89 -11.95 17.28
CA GLN A 82 2.36 -11.80 15.91
C GLN A 82 1.51 -10.54 15.72
N ASP A 83 0.65 -10.23 16.69
CA ASP A 83 -0.17 -9.01 16.65
C ASP A 83 0.70 -7.75 16.72
N GLN A 84 1.73 -7.74 17.57
CA GLN A 84 2.68 -6.62 17.66
C GLN A 84 3.48 -6.45 16.36
N ILE A 85 3.97 -7.54 15.77
CA ILE A 85 4.65 -7.51 14.46
C ILE A 85 3.73 -6.88 13.42
N ARG A 86 2.46 -7.33 13.36
CA ARG A 86 1.47 -6.81 12.42
C ARG A 86 1.25 -5.30 12.59
N ASP A 87 1.16 -4.83 13.83
CA ASP A 87 0.96 -3.40 14.12
C ASP A 87 2.20 -2.57 13.75
N VAL A 88 3.41 -3.07 14.02
CA VAL A 88 4.66 -2.43 13.60
C VAL A 88 4.76 -2.38 12.07
N LYS A 89 4.47 -3.48 11.37
CA LYS A 89 4.43 -3.52 9.91
C LYS A 89 3.44 -2.50 9.34
N ARG A 90 2.24 -2.42 9.91
CA ARG A 90 1.24 -1.42 9.53
C ARG A 90 1.78 0.00 9.69
N HIS A 91 2.42 0.30 10.82
CA HIS A 91 2.99 1.63 11.06
C HIS A 91 4.09 1.95 10.05
N ILE A 92 4.97 1.00 9.75
CA ILE A 92 5.99 1.13 8.72
C ILE A 92 5.35 1.46 7.36
N THR A 93 4.37 0.68 6.91
CA THR A 93 3.70 0.90 5.61
C THR A 93 3.11 2.31 5.51
N VAL A 94 2.39 2.77 6.54
CA VAL A 94 1.81 4.12 6.57
C VAL A 94 2.89 5.20 6.47
N ARG A 95 4.03 5.03 7.15
CA ARG A 95 5.14 5.99 7.11
C ARG A 95 5.86 6.00 5.77
N LEU A 96 6.10 4.83 5.18
CA LEU A 96 6.68 4.70 3.84
C LEU A 96 5.80 5.37 2.79
N ASP A 97 4.50 5.08 2.81
CA ASP A 97 3.56 5.63 1.85
C ASP A 97 3.43 7.16 1.99
N TRP A 98 3.36 7.67 3.22
CA TRP A 98 3.38 9.10 3.48
C TRP A 98 4.65 9.76 2.94
N GLY A 99 5.83 9.22 3.25
CA GLY A 99 7.08 9.85 2.81
C GLY A 99 7.27 9.76 1.29
N ASN A 100 6.86 8.66 0.66
CA ASN A 100 6.89 8.55 -0.80
C ASN A 100 6.00 9.62 -1.44
N GLU A 101 4.78 9.82 -0.93
CA GLU A 101 3.90 10.89 -1.43
C GLU A 101 4.52 12.28 -1.25
N GLN A 102 5.06 12.60 -0.07
CA GLN A 102 5.68 13.90 0.18
C GLN A 102 6.91 14.17 -0.69
N MET A 103 7.61 13.11 -1.09
CA MET A 103 8.80 13.18 -1.94
C MET A 103 8.49 13.02 -3.43
N GLY A 104 7.22 12.83 -3.80
CA GLY A 104 6.79 12.65 -5.19
C GLY A 104 7.27 11.33 -5.80
N MET A 105 7.46 10.30 -4.98
CA MET A 105 7.84 8.96 -5.39
C MET A 105 6.60 8.08 -5.59
N ASP A 106 6.78 7.00 -6.33
CA ASP A 106 5.70 6.04 -6.54
C ASP A 106 5.33 5.30 -5.25
N LEU A 107 4.03 5.04 -5.09
CA LEU A 107 3.53 4.21 -4.01
C LEU A 107 3.67 2.75 -4.37
N VAL A 108 4.08 1.93 -3.40
CA VAL A 108 4.29 0.50 -3.56
C VAL A 108 3.01 -0.24 -3.15
N PRO A 109 2.28 -0.90 -4.07
CA PRO A 109 1.10 -1.67 -3.72
C PRO A 109 1.49 -2.87 -2.86
N ARG A 110 0.83 -3.03 -1.71
CA ARG A 110 1.11 -4.12 -0.77
C ARG A 110 -0.14 -4.92 -0.45
N LYS A 111 0.04 -6.22 -0.20
CA LYS A 111 -0.96 -7.11 0.37
C LYS A 111 -0.34 -7.79 1.58
N ASP A 112 -1.03 -7.72 2.73
CA ASP A 112 -0.51 -8.25 3.99
C ASP A 112 0.90 -7.73 4.32
N PHE A 113 1.14 -6.44 4.03
CA PHE A 113 2.41 -5.70 4.21
C PHE A 113 3.56 -6.12 3.29
N GLU A 114 3.36 -7.09 2.41
CA GLU A 114 4.35 -7.51 1.41
C GLU A 114 4.07 -6.84 0.07
N THR A 115 5.11 -6.45 -0.65
CA THR A 115 4.99 -5.94 -2.02
C THR A 115 4.37 -7.00 -2.92
N VAL A 116 3.35 -6.61 -3.69
CA VAL A 116 2.69 -7.55 -4.61
C VAL A 116 3.47 -7.70 -5.91
N ASP A 117 3.48 -8.92 -6.44
CA ASP A 117 3.98 -9.18 -7.79
C ASP A 117 2.91 -8.79 -8.83
N PRO A 118 3.18 -7.82 -9.71
CA PRO A 118 2.22 -7.40 -10.73
C PRO A 118 1.92 -8.50 -11.76
N GLU A 119 2.78 -9.50 -11.94
CA GLU A 119 2.54 -10.61 -12.87
C GLU A 119 1.56 -11.65 -12.31
N GLN A 120 1.42 -11.69 -10.98
CA GLN A 120 0.54 -12.64 -10.28
C GLN A 120 -0.83 -12.03 -9.93
N LEU A 121 -0.99 -10.72 -10.09
CA LEU A 121 -2.19 -9.99 -9.70
C LEU A 121 -2.94 -9.44 -10.92
N SER A 122 -4.27 -9.46 -10.87
CA SER A 122 -5.06 -8.83 -11.94
C SER A 122 -4.85 -7.32 -11.96
N VAL A 123 -4.90 -6.70 -13.14
CA VAL A 123 -4.79 -5.23 -13.29
C VAL A 123 -5.81 -4.49 -12.43
N ALA A 124 -7.04 -5.03 -12.32
CA ALA A 124 -8.10 -4.46 -11.52
C ALA A 124 -7.78 -4.51 -10.02
N ASP A 125 -7.20 -5.60 -9.53
CA ASP A 125 -6.86 -5.73 -8.10
C ASP A 125 -5.61 -4.91 -7.75
N LEU A 126 -4.63 -4.84 -8.65
CA LEU A 126 -3.48 -3.95 -8.49
C LEU A 126 -3.93 -2.49 -8.37
N TYR A 127 -4.87 -2.06 -9.22
CA TYR A 127 -5.45 -0.72 -9.16
C TYR A 127 -6.17 -0.47 -7.82
N LYS A 128 -6.97 -1.42 -7.32
CA LYS A 128 -7.63 -1.31 -6.01
C LYS A 128 -6.63 -1.18 -4.86
N LEU A 129 -5.53 -1.94 -4.87
CA LEU A 129 -4.48 -1.85 -3.86
C LEU A 129 -3.78 -0.48 -3.90
N HIS A 130 -3.48 0.02 -5.09
CA HIS A 130 -2.90 1.36 -5.25
C HIS A 130 -3.82 2.45 -4.70
N LEU A 131 -5.11 2.41 -5.04
CA LEU A 131 -6.10 3.35 -4.52
C LEU A 131 -6.23 3.27 -2.98
N SER A 132 -6.22 2.06 -2.43
CA SER A 132 -6.30 1.84 -0.98
C SER A 132 -5.10 2.46 -0.26
N SER A 133 -3.91 2.34 -0.84
CA SER A 133 -2.66 2.93 -0.31
C SER A 133 -2.75 4.46 -0.30
N ARG A 134 -3.19 5.07 -1.41
CA ARG A 134 -3.42 6.53 -1.49
C ARG A 134 -4.41 7.03 -0.44
N HIS A 135 -5.52 6.32 -0.25
CA HIS A 135 -6.54 6.72 0.72
C HIS A 135 -6.04 6.60 2.16
N SER A 136 -5.24 5.58 2.48
CA SER A 136 -4.63 5.42 3.80
C SER A 136 -3.76 6.62 4.18
N ILE A 137 -3.02 7.18 3.22
CA ILE A 137 -2.21 8.38 3.48
C ILE A 137 -3.10 9.57 3.83
N GLN A 138 -4.16 9.83 3.05
CA GLN A 138 -5.07 10.95 3.27
C GLN A 138 -5.69 10.94 4.68
N GLN A 139 -6.09 9.77 5.17
CA GLN A 139 -6.62 9.60 6.54
C GLN A 139 -5.57 9.88 7.62
N SER A 140 -4.30 9.53 7.36
CA SER A 140 -3.20 9.79 8.30
C SER A 140 -2.86 11.27 8.42
N THR A 141 -2.90 12.03 7.32
CA THR A 141 -2.68 13.48 7.29
C THR A 141 -3.81 14.29 7.94
N ALA A 142 -5.05 13.79 7.90
CA ALA A 142 -6.19 14.46 8.54
C ALA A 142 -6.10 14.45 10.08
N GLN A 143 -5.40 13.47 10.66
CA GLN A 143 -5.20 13.40 12.11
C GLN A 143 -4.20 14.42 12.64
N THR A 144 -3.31 14.95 11.81
CA THR A 144 -2.32 15.94 12.27
C THR A 144 -2.83 17.38 12.31
N ASP A 145 -3.96 17.72 11.68
CA ASP A 145 -4.39 19.11 11.53
C ASP A 145 -5.80 19.48 12.04
N THR A 146 -6.58 18.58 12.66
CA THR A 146 -7.93 18.96 13.13
C THR A 146 -8.35 18.35 14.47
N MET A 147 -8.13 19.14 15.54
CA MET A 147 -8.84 19.00 16.82
C MET A 147 -10.21 19.72 16.77
N ARG A 148 -10.88 19.76 15.61
CA ARG A 148 -12.19 20.43 15.48
C ARG A 148 -13.15 19.65 14.56
N HIS A 149 -14.12 19.03 15.23
CA HIS A 149 -15.47 18.72 14.79
C HIS A 149 -15.72 17.80 13.58
N ARG A 150 -16.34 16.68 13.97
CA ARG A 150 -17.59 16.07 13.46
C ARG A 150 -17.49 14.89 12.50
N HIS A 151 -18.00 13.80 13.07
CA HIS A 151 -18.87 12.77 12.51
C HIS A 151 -18.23 11.80 11.51
N GLY A 152 -18.27 10.53 11.90
CA GLY A 152 -17.86 9.43 11.06
C GLY A 152 -18.74 9.37 9.82
N ASP A 153 -18.11 9.55 8.67
CA ASP A 153 -18.50 8.86 7.46
C ASP A 153 -17.20 8.39 6.82
N THR A 154 -16.99 7.08 6.84
CA THR A 154 -16.04 6.43 5.93
C THR A 154 -16.42 6.84 4.52
N CYS A 155 -15.69 7.79 3.94
CA CYS A 155 -15.83 8.20 2.56
C CYS A 155 -15.34 7.06 1.66
N ARG A 156 -16.17 6.04 1.48
CA ARG A 156 -16.00 5.05 0.42
C ARG A 156 -16.38 5.74 -0.88
N MET A 157 -15.39 6.21 -1.64
CA MET A 157 -15.66 6.70 -2.98
C MET A 157 -16.26 5.56 -3.83
N PRO A 158 -17.32 5.82 -4.61
CA PRO A 158 -17.96 4.79 -5.40
C PRO A 158 -16.99 4.32 -6.48
N VAL A 159 -16.67 3.02 -6.46
CA VAL A 159 -16.05 2.35 -7.60
C VAL A 159 -17.06 2.46 -8.75
N PRO A 160 -16.71 3.06 -9.91
CA PRO A 160 -17.62 3.11 -11.04
C PRO A 160 -17.82 1.67 -11.56
N HIS A 161 -18.97 1.09 -11.27
CA HIS A 161 -19.38 -0.18 -11.85
C HIS A 161 -20.09 0.12 -13.16
N HIS A 162 -19.50 -0.27 -14.28
CA HIS A 162 -20.14 -0.16 -15.58
C HIS A 162 -20.90 -1.46 -15.87
N LEU A 163 -22.22 -1.38 -16.02
CA LEU A 163 -23.08 -2.48 -16.47
C LEU A 163 -23.61 -2.17 -17.86
N LEU A 164 -23.34 -3.04 -18.84
CA LEU A 164 -23.94 -2.95 -20.16
C LEU A 164 -24.98 -4.06 -20.32
N LEU A 165 -26.24 -3.66 -20.49
CA LEU A 165 -27.36 -4.55 -20.81
C LEU A 165 -27.77 -4.31 -22.26
N ASN A 166 -27.79 -5.37 -23.07
CA ASN A 166 -28.23 -5.32 -24.45
C ASN A 166 -29.32 -6.36 -24.72
N MET A 167 -30.57 -5.91 -24.75
CA MET A 167 -31.73 -6.75 -25.08
C MET A 167 -32.00 -6.66 -26.58
N LYS A 168 -31.68 -7.73 -27.33
CA LYS A 168 -31.76 -7.72 -28.80
C LYS A 168 -33.17 -7.95 -29.35
N SER A 169 -34.04 -8.64 -28.64
CA SER A 169 -35.43 -8.87 -29.03
C SER A 169 -36.28 -9.20 -27.81
N PHE A 170 -37.49 -8.68 -27.79
CA PHE A 170 -38.54 -9.04 -26.83
C PHE A 170 -39.83 -9.23 -27.63
N THR A 171 -40.37 -10.44 -27.65
CA THR A 171 -41.59 -10.79 -28.39
C THR A 171 -42.67 -11.26 -27.42
N TYR A 172 -43.77 -10.51 -27.37
CA TYR A 172 -44.95 -10.81 -26.56
C TYR A 172 -46.13 -11.17 -27.48
N HIS A 173 -46.86 -12.25 -27.19
CA HIS A 173 -47.83 -12.85 -28.13
C HIS A 173 -49.28 -12.88 -27.63
N THR A 174 -49.61 -12.13 -26.58
CA THR A 174 -50.97 -12.02 -26.04
C THR A 174 -51.52 -10.62 -26.34
N ILE A 175 -52.48 -10.53 -27.28
CA ILE A 175 -53.15 -9.27 -27.62
C ILE A 175 -54.09 -8.88 -26.48
N GLY A 176 -53.84 -7.74 -25.85
CA GLY A 176 -54.75 -7.14 -24.85
C GLY A 176 -54.30 -7.22 -23.39
N GLU A 177 -53.08 -7.67 -23.11
CA GLU A 177 -52.49 -7.62 -21.76
C GLU A 177 -51.30 -6.66 -21.72
N ASP A 178 -51.28 -5.79 -20.71
CA ASP A 178 -50.13 -4.91 -20.44
C ASP A 178 -48.95 -5.75 -19.94
N THR A 179 -47.76 -5.54 -20.51
CA THR A 179 -46.54 -6.25 -20.11
C THR A 179 -45.41 -5.28 -19.83
N ASP A 180 -44.88 -5.37 -18.61
CA ASP A 180 -43.76 -4.54 -18.16
C ASP A 180 -42.50 -5.39 -17.95
N ILE A 181 -41.35 -4.85 -18.36
CA ILE A 181 -40.02 -5.44 -18.11
C ILE A 181 -39.26 -4.53 -17.15
N PHE A 182 -38.81 -5.11 -16.04
CA PHE A 182 -38.00 -4.40 -15.04
C PHE A 182 -36.61 -5.04 -14.91
N PHE A 183 -35.58 -4.20 -14.85
CA PHE A 183 -34.23 -4.60 -14.51
C PHE A 183 -33.89 -4.04 -13.13
N SER A 184 -33.34 -4.88 -12.26
CA SER A 184 -32.85 -4.46 -10.94
C SER A 184 -31.56 -5.19 -10.61
N LEU A 185 -30.65 -4.50 -9.93
CA LEU A 185 -29.48 -5.13 -9.32
C LEU A 185 -29.89 -5.72 -7.98
N TYR A 186 -29.47 -6.95 -7.68
CA TYR A 186 -29.82 -7.66 -6.44
C TYR A 186 -28.58 -7.92 -5.60
N ASP A 187 -28.61 -7.53 -4.33
CA ASP A 187 -27.56 -7.84 -3.37
C ASP A 187 -27.89 -9.16 -2.66
N MET A 188 -27.13 -10.22 -2.94
CA MET A 188 -27.32 -11.54 -2.31
C MET A 188 -26.95 -11.57 -0.82
N ARG A 189 -26.15 -10.62 -0.32
CA ARG A 189 -25.81 -10.54 1.11
C ARG A 189 -26.92 -9.89 1.92
N GLU A 190 -27.53 -8.86 1.36
CA GLU A 190 -28.61 -8.11 2.02
C GLU A 190 -30.00 -8.63 1.65
N GLY A 191 -30.10 -9.53 0.67
CA GLY A 191 -31.36 -10.14 0.23
C GLY A 191 -32.35 -9.14 -0.39
N ARG A 192 -31.87 -8.02 -0.93
CA ARG A 192 -32.71 -6.95 -1.46
C ARG A 192 -32.20 -6.37 -2.77
N GLN A 193 -33.10 -5.74 -3.52
CA GLN A 193 -32.74 -4.94 -4.69
C GLN A 193 -31.95 -3.71 -4.25
N ILE A 194 -30.87 -3.42 -4.97
CA ILE A 194 -30.08 -2.19 -4.83
C ILE A 194 -30.91 -1.07 -5.47
N ARG A 195 -31.30 -0.09 -4.66
CA ARG A 195 -32.01 1.11 -5.10
C ARG A 195 -31.06 2.18 -5.61
#